data_AF-A0A7S0DWR3-F1
#
_entry.id   AF-A0A7S0DWR3-F1
#
_cell.length_a   1.000
_cell.length_b   1.000
_cell.length_c   1.000
_cell.angle_alpha   90.00
_cell.angle_beta   90.00
_cell.angle_gamma   90.00
#
_symmetry.space_group_name_H-M   'P 1'
#
loop_
_entity.id
_entity.type
_entity.pdbx_description
1 polymer ?
#
loop_
_entity_poly.entity_id
_entity_poly.type
_entity_poly.pdbx_seq_one_letter_code
_entity_poly.pdbx_strand_id
1 'polypeptide(L)'
;AVYSFVPGGGELVVRAARDLKEGEQIFYAYVDPFQQRSARQNLIRQGYFFQCACDWCAGSRGPERHLNAVICSPWPEPDELKCEAAILPDVSPEGSQPMESEVVTCASCQRRHAVTEINALNQSAEEMLESAMQTLHEDATQGFIKLSRFLETKEVRKLHPCHHLL
;
A
#
# COMPACT_ATOMS: atom_id res chain seq x y z
N ALA A 1 -7.62 8.36 -17.44
CA ALA A 1 -8.76 7.80 -18.19
C ALA A 1 -9.23 6.51 -17.52
N VAL A 2 -10.48 6.11 -17.73
CA VAL A 2 -11.04 4.83 -17.26
C VAL A 2 -11.33 3.94 -18.47
N TYR A 3 -10.94 2.66 -18.39
CA TYR A 3 -11.30 1.64 -19.37
C TYR A 3 -12.50 0.85 -18.87
N SER A 4 -13.40 0.52 -19.80
CA SER A 4 -14.42 -0.51 -19.58
C SER A 4 -14.41 -1.47 -20.76
N PHE A 5 -14.38 -2.76 -20.47
CA PHE A 5 -14.54 -3.84 -21.45
C PHE A 5 -15.98 -4.35 -21.42
N VAL A 6 -16.59 -4.56 -22.59
CA VAL A 6 -17.91 -5.20 -22.70
C VAL A 6 -17.69 -6.71 -22.86
N PRO A 7 -18.10 -7.56 -21.90
CA PRO A 7 -17.93 -9.01 -22.04
C PRO A 7 -18.56 -9.53 -23.33
N GLY A 8 -17.75 -10.16 -24.20
CA GLY A 8 -18.18 -10.68 -25.50
C GLY A 8 -18.09 -9.68 -26.68
N GLY A 9 -17.68 -8.43 -26.43
CA GLY A 9 -17.45 -7.40 -27.46
C GLY A 9 -15.97 -7.05 -27.59
N GLY A 10 -15.46 -6.93 -28.83
CA GLY A 10 -14.08 -6.49 -29.12
C GLY A 10 -13.86 -4.97 -29.03
N GLU A 11 -14.69 -4.26 -28.26
CA GLU A 11 -14.68 -2.80 -28.17
C GLU A 11 -14.00 -2.32 -26.89
N LEU A 12 -13.10 -1.34 -27.04
CA LEU A 12 -12.40 -0.67 -25.95
C LEU A 12 -12.93 0.75 -25.83
N VAL A 13 -13.62 1.06 -24.72
CA VAL A 13 -14.12 2.41 -24.44
C VAL A 13 -13.19 3.12 -23.47
N VAL A 14 -12.73 4.32 -23.84
CA VAL A 14 -11.88 5.18 -23.02
C VAL A 14 -12.65 6.42 -22.61
N ARG A 15 -12.77 6.65 -21.30
CA ARG A 15 -13.48 7.81 -20.74
C ARG A 15 -12.54 8.73 -19.96
N ALA A 16 -12.79 10.03 -20.04
CA ALA A 16 -12.15 10.99 -19.16
C ALA A 16 -12.64 10.79 -17.71
N ALA A 17 -11.70 10.76 -16.76
CA ALA A 17 -11.99 10.61 -15.32
C ALA A 17 -12.08 11.96 -14.59
N ARG A 18 -11.76 13.05 -15.30
CA ARG A 18 -11.71 14.44 -14.86
C ARG A 18 -11.74 15.33 -16.09
N ASP A 19 -11.88 16.63 -15.89
CA ASP A 19 -11.73 17.62 -16.95
C ASP A 19 -10.32 17.59 -17.55
N LEU A 20 -10.27 17.80 -18.88
CA LEU A 20 -9.04 17.82 -19.68
C LEU A 20 -8.96 19.14 -20.44
N LYS A 21 -7.78 19.76 -20.46
CA LYS A 21 -7.51 20.94 -21.28
C LYS A 21 -7.06 20.54 -22.69
N GLU A 22 -7.28 21.43 -23.65
CA GLU A 22 -6.74 21.25 -25.00
C GLU A 22 -5.20 21.13 -24.95
N GLY A 23 -4.64 20.18 -25.69
CA GLY A 23 -3.21 19.88 -25.71
C GLY A 23 -2.69 19.15 -24.46
N GLU A 24 -3.54 18.85 -23.48
CA GLU A 24 -3.14 18.11 -22.28
C GLU A 24 -2.88 16.63 -22.60
N GLN A 25 -1.79 16.08 -22.07
CA GLN A 25 -1.48 14.66 -22.20
C GLN A 25 -2.48 13.81 -21.43
N ILE A 26 -3.02 12.79 -22.08
CA ILE A 26 -3.94 11.82 -21.46
C ILE A 26 -3.13 10.67 -20.88
N PHE A 27 -3.35 10.40 -19.59
CA PHE A 27 -2.73 9.28 -18.87
C PHE A 27 -3.77 8.23 -18.47
N TYR A 28 -3.30 7.00 -18.35
CA TYR A 28 -4.03 5.89 -17.76
C TYR A 28 -3.09 4.98 -16.97
N ALA A 29 -3.65 4.21 -16.04
CA ALA A 29 -2.88 3.30 -15.20
C ALA A 29 -2.63 1.97 -15.93
N TYR A 30 -1.37 1.55 -16.03
CA TYR A 30 -0.98 0.26 -16.64
C TYR A 30 -1.10 -0.92 -15.68
N VAL A 31 -1.15 -0.60 -14.39
CA VAL A 31 -1.23 -1.53 -13.27
C VAL A 31 -2.33 -1.04 -12.34
N ASP A 32 -2.77 -1.91 -11.44
CA ASP A 32 -3.76 -1.54 -10.44
C ASP A 32 -3.25 -0.39 -9.54
N PRO A 33 -3.94 0.77 -9.50
CA PRO A 33 -3.55 1.89 -8.64
C PRO A 33 -3.63 1.58 -7.14
N PHE A 34 -4.41 0.57 -6.73
CA PHE A 34 -4.61 0.17 -5.34
C PHE A 34 -3.58 -0.87 -4.85
N GLN A 35 -2.52 -1.11 -5.61
CA GLN A 35 -1.35 -1.84 -5.15
C GLN A 35 -0.34 -0.89 -4.49
N GLN A 36 0.53 -1.42 -3.62
CA GLN A 36 1.62 -0.66 -3.00
C GLN A 36 2.60 -0.09 -4.05
N ARG A 37 3.28 1.02 -3.71
CA ARG A 37 4.26 1.68 -4.62
C ARG A 37 5.32 0.69 -5.10
N SER A 38 5.90 -0.10 -4.20
CA SER A 38 6.91 -1.12 -4.52
C SER A 38 6.40 -2.13 -5.55
N ALA A 39 5.20 -2.68 -5.34
CA ALA A 39 4.54 -3.61 -6.25
C ALA A 39 4.29 -2.98 -7.63
N ARG A 40 3.72 -1.76 -7.67
CA ARG A 40 3.51 -1.03 -8.93
C ARG A 40 4.82 -0.78 -9.68
N GLN A 41 5.87 -0.34 -9.00
CA GLN A 41 7.18 -0.11 -9.61
C GLN A 41 7.79 -1.40 -10.16
N ASN A 42 7.66 -2.51 -9.44
CA ASN A 42 8.16 -3.81 -9.87
C ASN A 42 7.44 -4.29 -11.14
N LEU A 43 6.09 -4.23 -11.17
CA LEU A 43 5.31 -4.59 -12.35
C LEU A 43 5.64 -3.70 -13.56
N ILE A 44 5.75 -2.39 -13.35
CA ILE A 44 6.10 -1.44 -14.41
C ILE A 44 7.51 -1.70 -14.93
N ARG A 45 8.49 -1.93 -14.06
CA ARG A 45 9.88 -2.22 -14.44
C ARG A 45 9.98 -3.53 -15.22
N GLN A 46 9.28 -4.57 -14.78
CA GLN A 46 9.32 -5.89 -15.42
C GLN A 46 8.55 -5.94 -16.74
N GLY A 47 7.37 -5.31 -16.81
CA GLY A 47 6.49 -5.37 -17.99
C GLY A 47 6.74 -4.27 -19.02
N TYR A 48 7.20 -3.10 -18.59
CA TYR A 48 7.30 -1.91 -19.43
C TYR A 48 8.68 -1.25 -19.42
N PHE A 49 9.64 -1.80 -18.66
CA PHE A 49 11.07 -1.43 -18.70
C PHE A 49 11.36 0.05 -18.37
N PHE A 50 10.52 0.69 -17.56
CA PHE A 50 10.78 2.04 -17.05
C PHE A 50 10.52 2.14 -15.54
N GLN A 51 10.97 3.24 -14.92
CA GLN A 51 10.64 3.58 -13.55
C GLN A 51 9.55 4.65 -13.53
N CYS A 52 8.44 4.40 -12.84
CA CYS A 52 7.33 5.34 -12.81
C CYS A 52 7.68 6.58 -11.98
N ALA A 53 7.50 7.77 -12.57
CA ALA A 53 7.78 9.06 -11.95
C ALA A 53 6.52 9.92 -11.77
N CYS A 54 5.33 9.31 -11.70
CA CYS A 54 4.10 10.06 -11.43
C CYS A 54 4.10 10.63 -10.01
N ASP A 55 3.24 11.61 -9.74
CA ASP A 55 3.13 12.29 -8.43
C ASP A 55 2.99 11.33 -7.24
N TRP A 56 2.27 10.23 -7.43
CA TRP A 56 2.08 9.18 -6.42
C TRP A 56 3.39 8.44 -6.13
N CYS A 57 4.14 8.09 -7.18
CA CYS A 57 5.43 7.39 -7.04
C CYS A 57 6.57 8.32 -6.59
N ALA A 58 6.45 9.62 -6.86
CA ALA A 58 7.36 10.66 -6.38
C ALA A 58 7.11 11.06 -4.91
N GLY A 59 6.06 10.52 -4.27
CA GLY A 59 5.77 10.74 -2.85
C GLY A 59 5.16 12.10 -2.54
N SER A 60 4.68 12.84 -3.55
CA SER A 60 4.18 14.20 -3.34
C SER A 60 2.75 14.22 -2.81
N ARG A 61 1.86 13.31 -3.27
CA ARG A 61 0.42 13.26 -2.93
C ARG A 61 -0.20 11.89 -3.25
N GLY A 62 -1.22 11.50 -2.47
CA GLY A 62 -2.11 10.38 -2.79
C GLY A 62 -2.62 9.59 -1.56
N PRO A 63 -3.84 8.99 -1.59
CA PRO A 63 -4.35 8.12 -0.51
C PRO A 63 -3.64 6.77 -0.46
N GLU A 64 -3.07 6.30 -1.58
CA GLU A 64 -2.36 5.04 -1.76
C GLU A 64 -1.08 4.94 -0.92
N ARG A 65 -0.52 6.08 -0.51
CA ARG A 65 0.58 6.09 0.47
C ARG A 65 0.21 5.34 1.75
N HIS A 66 -1.07 5.24 2.08
CA HIS A 66 -1.50 4.55 3.29
C HIS A 66 -1.71 3.04 3.13
N LEU A 67 -1.58 2.48 1.91
CA LEU A 67 -1.77 1.06 1.61
C LEU A 67 -0.63 0.16 2.14
N ASN A 68 0.41 0.75 2.73
CA ASN A 68 1.44 0.05 3.50
C ASN A 68 1.85 0.85 4.74
N ALA A 69 1.03 1.81 5.16
CA ALA A 69 1.33 2.65 6.29
C ALA A 69 1.07 1.93 7.61
N VAL A 70 1.93 2.18 8.58
CA VAL A 70 1.75 1.71 9.96
C VAL A 70 1.45 2.90 10.86
N ILE A 71 0.79 2.65 11.98
CA ILE A 71 0.54 3.65 13.01
C ILE A 71 1.80 3.78 13.86
N CYS A 72 2.28 5.02 14.04
CA CYS A 72 3.51 5.32 14.77
C CYS A 72 3.57 4.68 16.16
N SER A 73 2.57 4.94 16.99
CA SER A 73 2.43 4.27 18.28
C SER A 73 0.96 4.22 18.67
N PRO A 74 0.25 3.12 18.37
CA PRO A 74 -1.19 3.03 18.62
C PRO A 74 -1.53 3.01 20.12
N TRP A 75 -0.57 2.75 21.01
CA TRP A 75 -0.77 2.63 22.46
C TRP A 75 0.29 3.42 23.23
N PRO A 76 -0.10 4.09 24.33
CA PRO A 76 0.89 4.57 25.27
C PRO A 76 1.50 3.35 25.98
N GLU A 77 2.77 3.06 25.73
CA GLU A 77 3.56 2.32 26.71
C GLU A 77 3.61 3.12 28.03
N PRO A 78 3.94 2.51 29.18
CA PRO A 78 3.83 3.16 30.50
C PRO A 78 4.47 4.56 30.61
N ASP A 79 5.37 4.92 29.70
CA ASP A 79 6.07 6.21 29.63
C ASP A 79 5.94 6.94 28.26
N GLU A 80 5.03 6.53 27.37
CA GLU A 80 4.96 7.08 26.01
C GLU A 80 3.59 7.71 25.66
N LEU A 81 3.61 8.83 24.93
CA LEU A 81 2.39 9.37 24.33
C LEU A 81 1.93 8.52 23.14
N LYS A 82 0.61 8.27 23.07
CA LYS A 82 -0.08 7.73 21.89
C LYS A 82 0.16 8.63 20.68
N CYS A 83 0.53 8.04 19.55
CA CYS A 83 0.67 8.73 18.27
C CYS A 83 0.01 7.93 17.14
N GLU A 84 -1.11 8.46 16.63
CA GLU A 84 -1.89 7.82 15.56
C GLU A 84 -1.42 8.18 14.14
N ALA A 85 -0.29 8.90 14.02
CA ALA A 85 0.21 9.32 12.72
C ALA A 85 0.65 8.12 11.87
N ALA A 86 0.32 8.17 10.58
CA ALA A 86 0.78 7.22 9.58
C ALA A 86 2.28 7.36 9.34
N ILE A 87 2.99 6.24 9.38
CA ILE A 87 4.40 6.11 8.99
C ILE A 87 4.46 5.33 7.69
N LEU A 88 5.23 5.88 6.75
CA LEU A 88 5.42 5.35 5.40
C LEU A 88 6.81 4.72 5.34
N PRO A 89 6.96 3.39 5.16
CA PRO A 89 8.28 2.77 5.01
C PRO A 89 8.97 3.13 3.69
N ASP A 90 8.18 3.51 2.68
CA ASP A 90 8.58 3.58 1.27
C ASP A 90 9.32 4.88 0.86
N VAL A 91 9.94 5.62 1.78
CA VAL A 91 10.45 6.98 1.47
C VAL A 91 11.84 7.00 0.84
N SER A 92 12.54 5.87 0.67
CA SER A 92 13.84 5.91 0.00
C SER A 92 13.65 6.36 -1.46
N PRO A 93 14.18 7.52 -1.86
CA PRO A 93 14.42 7.79 -3.25
C PRO A 93 15.52 6.82 -3.69
N GLU A 94 15.40 6.29 -4.89
CA GLU A 94 16.36 5.37 -5.53
C GLU A 94 16.22 3.92 -5.08
N GLY A 95 16.20 3.01 -6.08
CA GLY A 95 15.98 1.57 -5.96
C GLY A 95 17.11 0.80 -5.26
N SER A 96 17.65 1.38 -4.19
CA SER A 96 18.50 0.73 -3.20
C SER A 96 17.62 -0.15 -2.32
N GLN A 97 18.09 -1.37 -2.05
CA GLN A 97 17.54 -2.16 -0.94
C GLN A 97 17.69 -1.33 0.35
N PRO A 98 16.68 -1.31 1.23
CA PRO A 98 16.80 -0.61 2.50
C PRO A 98 18.02 -1.13 3.26
N MET A 99 18.95 -0.24 3.61
CA MET A 99 20.07 -0.61 4.48
C MET A 99 19.53 -0.99 5.86
N GLU A 100 20.17 -1.94 6.55
CA GLU A 100 19.80 -2.39 7.91
C GLU A 100 19.66 -1.25 8.94
N SER A 101 20.23 -0.07 8.66
CA SER A 101 20.20 1.12 9.51
C SER A 101 19.21 2.21 9.06
N GLU A 102 18.39 1.96 8.05
CA GLU A 102 17.45 2.96 7.56
C GLU A 102 16.29 3.18 8.55
N VAL A 103 15.99 4.45 8.83
CA VAL A 103 14.96 4.85 9.78
C VAL A 103 13.96 5.80 9.13
N VAL A 104 12.69 5.66 9.50
CA VAL A 104 11.65 6.64 9.20
C VAL A 104 11.35 7.45 10.45
N THR A 105 11.33 8.77 10.29
CA THR A 105 10.95 9.70 11.35
C THR A 105 9.48 10.07 11.21
N CYS A 106 8.69 9.84 12.26
CA CYS A 106 7.29 10.25 12.31
C CYS A 106 7.18 11.77 12.23
N ALA A 107 6.45 12.28 11.23
CA ALA A 107 6.28 13.73 11.05
C ALA A 107 5.51 14.40 12.20
N SER A 108 4.71 13.65 12.97
CA SER A 108 3.88 14.18 14.05
C SER A 108 4.63 14.24 15.39
N CYS A 109 5.25 13.14 15.82
CA CYS A 109 5.88 13.06 17.15
C CYS A 109 7.42 12.96 17.12
N GLN A 110 8.03 12.96 15.92
CA GLN A 110 9.49 12.86 15.71
C GLN A 110 10.14 11.56 16.20
N ARG A 111 9.34 10.54 16.56
CA ARG A 111 9.84 9.21 16.87
C ARG A 111 10.48 8.57 15.63
N ARG A 112 11.56 7.82 15.85
CA ARG A 112 12.30 7.11 14.80
C ARG A 112 11.93 5.63 14.85
N HIS A 113 11.66 5.06 13.69
CA HIS A 113 11.27 3.67 13.52
C HIS A 113 12.22 3.01 12.54
N ALA A 114 12.71 1.81 12.85
CA ALA A 114 13.53 1.06 11.92
C ALA A 114 12.68 0.60 10.73
N VAL A 115 13.16 0.85 9.51
CA VAL A 115 12.46 0.41 8.28
C VAL A 115 12.31 -1.12 8.27
N THR A 116 13.29 -1.85 8.79
CA THR A 116 13.27 -3.31 8.90
C THR A 116 12.11 -3.82 9.77
N GLU A 117 11.83 -3.16 10.90
CA GLU A 117 10.70 -3.51 11.78
C GLU A 117 9.36 -3.24 11.10
N ILE A 118 9.23 -2.11 10.38
CA ILE A 118 8.02 -1.78 9.64
C ILE A 118 7.79 -2.80 8.51
N ASN A 119 8.84 -3.12 7.75
CA ASN A 119 8.77 -4.09 6.66
C ASN A 119 8.44 -5.49 7.18
N ALA A 120 9.01 -5.93 8.30
CA ALA A 120 8.69 -7.20 8.92
C ALA A 120 7.21 -7.27 9.36
N LEU A 121 6.67 -6.16 9.90
CA LEU A 121 5.25 -6.07 10.24
C LEU A 121 4.36 -6.16 9.00
N ASN A 122 4.70 -5.44 7.94
CA ASN A 122 3.96 -5.46 6.67
C ASN A 122 3.98 -6.86 6.04
N GLN A 123 5.15 -7.50 5.97
CA GLN A 123 5.29 -8.85 5.45
C GLN A 123 4.46 -9.86 6.26
N SER A 124 4.53 -9.79 7.59
CA SER A 124 3.75 -10.66 8.48
C SER A 124 2.24 -10.46 8.27
N ALA A 125 1.79 -9.21 8.10
CA ALA A 125 0.38 -8.90 7.82
C ALA A 125 -0.08 -9.45 6.46
N GLU A 126 0.74 -9.30 5.42
CA GLU A 126 0.47 -9.83 4.08
C GLU A 126 0.37 -11.35 4.08
N GLU A 127 1.34 -12.05 4.69
CA GLU A 127 1.34 -13.52 4.79
C GLU A 127 0.10 -14.05 5.54
N MET A 128 -0.30 -13.38 6.63
CA MET A 128 -1.50 -13.75 7.37
C MET A 128 -2.79 -13.53 6.55
N LEU A 129 -2.89 -12.40 5.83
CA LEU A 129 -4.03 -12.08 4.99
C LEU A 129 -4.14 -13.06 3.82
N GLU A 130 -3.05 -13.31 3.09
CA GLU A 130 -3.00 -14.25 1.98
C GLU A 130 -3.41 -15.66 2.45
N SER A 131 -2.85 -16.10 3.58
CA SER A 131 -3.20 -17.39 4.17
C SER A 131 -4.68 -17.47 4.59
N ALA A 132 -5.28 -16.37 5.06
CA ALA A 132 -6.71 -16.31 5.37
C ALA A 132 -7.59 -16.34 4.12
N MET A 133 -7.20 -15.60 3.08
CA MET A 133 -7.89 -15.55 1.79
C MET A 133 -7.86 -16.90 1.07
N GLN A 134 -6.72 -17.60 1.09
CA GLN A 134 -6.62 -18.95 0.53
C GLN A 134 -7.55 -19.92 1.25
N THR A 135 -7.55 -19.91 2.59
CA THR A 135 -8.48 -20.74 3.36
C THR A 135 -9.94 -20.38 3.09
N LEU A 136 -10.26 -19.09 2.93
CA LEU A 136 -11.64 -18.64 2.61
C LEU A 136 -12.12 -19.18 1.26
N HIS A 137 -11.24 -19.30 0.28
CA HIS A 137 -11.55 -19.90 -1.02
C HIS A 137 -11.85 -21.39 -0.92
N GLU A 138 -11.12 -22.12 -0.06
CA GLU A 138 -11.26 -23.57 0.14
C GLU A 138 -12.42 -23.94 1.08
N ASP A 139 -12.56 -23.21 2.19
CA ASP A 139 -13.59 -23.37 3.22
C ASP A 139 -13.95 -21.99 3.80
N ALA A 140 -15.13 -21.50 3.42
CA ALA A 140 -15.60 -20.19 3.85
C ALA A 140 -15.63 -20.06 5.39
N THR A 141 -16.02 -21.09 6.13
CA THR A 141 -16.17 -21.03 7.59
C THR A 141 -14.80 -20.90 8.26
N GLN A 142 -13.85 -21.74 7.86
CA GLN A 142 -12.49 -21.68 8.40
C GLN A 142 -11.77 -20.40 7.97
N GLY A 143 -12.00 -19.92 6.75
CA GLY A 143 -11.51 -18.65 6.27
C GLY A 143 -11.99 -17.48 7.12
N PHE A 144 -13.28 -17.41 7.44
CA PHE A 144 -13.83 -16.37 8.32
C PHE A 144 -13.22 -16.42 9.72
N ILE A 145 -13.06 -17.60 10.31
CA ILE A 145 -12.42 -17.76 11.64
C ILE A 145 -10.98 -17.24 11.60
N LYS A 146 -10.22 -17.60 10.55
CA LYS A 146 -8.83 -17.20 10.39
C LYS A 146 -8.69 -15.70 10.17
N LEU A 147 -9.57 -15.10 9.36
CA LEU A 147 -9.62 -13.66 9.15
C LEU A 147 -9.98 -12.91 10.44
N SER A 148 -10.97 -13.39 11.20
CA SER A 148 -11.35 -12.79 12.48
C SER A 148 -10.18 -12.80 13.47
N ARG A 149 -9.47 -13.94 13.57
CA ARG A 149 -8.27 -14.05 14.41
C ARG A 149 -7.18 -13.09 13.99
N PHE A 150 -6.95 -12.93 12.68
CA PHE A 150 -6.00 -11.95 12.15
C PHE A 150 -6.36 -10.53 12.60
N LEU A 151 -7.62 -10.11 12.44
CA LEU A 151 -8.09 -8.78 12.84
C LEU A 151 -7.96 -8.49 14.34
N GLU A 152 -7.91 -9.54 15.17
CA GLU A 152 -7.73 -9.43 16.63
C GLU A 152 -6.25 -9.34 17.07
N THR A 153 -5.30 -9.60 16.17
CA THR A 153 -3.85 -9.58 16.48
C THR A 153 -3.34 -8.20 16.88
N LYS A 154 -2.21 -8.16 17.60
CA LYS A 154 -1.56 -6.88 17.97
C LYS A 154 -0.93 -6.21 16.75
N GLU A 155 -0.55 -7.02 15.77
CA GLU A 155 0.02 -6.66 14.49
C GLU A 155 -0.95 -5.81 13.67
N VAL A 156 -2.20 -6.27 13.50
CA VAL A 156 -3.24 -5.49 12.79
C VAL A 156 -3.49 -4.13 13.43
N ARG A 157 -3.40 -4.03 14.75
CA ARG A 157 -3.59 -2.75 15.46
C ARG A 157 -2.47 -1.74 15.20
N LYS A 158 -1.33 -2.18 14.68
CA LYS A 158 -0.23 -1.31 14.22
C LYS A 158 -0.38 -0.92 12.75
N LEU A 159 -1.31 -1.49 12.00
CA LEU A 159 -1.57 -1.12 10.61
C LEU A 159 -2.47 0.12 10.57
N HIS A 160 -2.23 1.02 9.61
CA HIS A 160 -3.12 2.14 9.36
C HIS A 160 -4.51 1.62 8.91
N PRO A 161 -5.63 2.31 9.19
CA PRO A 161 -6.96 1.84 8.75
C PRO A 161 -7.08 1.62 7.23
N CYS A 162 -6.27 2.33 6.45
CA CYS A 162 -6.20 2.19 4.99
C CYS A 162 -5.19 1.14 4.49
N HIS A 163 -4.53 0.38 5.38
CA HIS A 163 -3.41 -0.51 5.02
C HIS A 163 -3.81 -1.62 4.04
N HIS A 164 -5.06 -2.08 4.09
CA HIS A 164 -5.59 -3.09 3.17
C HIS A 164 -6.90 -2.64 2.51
N LEU A 165 -7.05 -1.34 2.22
CA LEU A 165 -8.15 -0.90 1.34
C LEU A 165 -7.88 -1.44 -0.08
N LEU A 166 -8.39 -2.64 -0.33
CA LEU A 166 -8.53 -3.27 -1.64
C LEU A 166 -9.86 -2.83 -2.28
#